data_AF-A0AAN6VYH0-F1
#
_entry.id   AF-A0AAN6VYH0-F1
#
_cell.length_a   1.000
_cell.length_b   1.000
_cell.length_c   1.000
_cell.angle_alpha   90.00
_cell.angle_beta   90.00
_cell.angle_gamma   90.00
#
_symmetry.space_group_name_H-M   'P 1'
#
loop_
_entity.id
_entity.type
_entity.pdbx_description
1 polymer ?
#
loop_
_entity_poly.entity_id
_entity_poly.type
_entity_poly.pdbx_seq_one_letter_code
_entity_poly.pdbx_strand_id
1 'polypeptide(L)' 'MNLIETKSKELQKHLTNHSIAFYTSGQLFLEEYYALALAGKAGLHTLHMDGNTRLCTATTAAVSCR' A
#
# COMPACT_ATOMS: atom_id res chain seq x y z
N MET A 1 -11.54 2.09 16.15
CA MET A 1 -10.56 1.25 15.42
C MET A 1 -10.99 -0.22 15.27
N ASN A 2 -11.79 -0.78 16.19
CA ASN A 2 -12.22 -2.19 16.18
C ASN A 2 -12.83 -2.69 14.86
N LEU A 3 -13.60 -1.85 14.15
CA LEU A 3 -14.21 -2.28 12.88
C LEU A 3 -13.16 -2.66 11.83
N ILE A 4 -12.12 -1.83 11.69
CA ILE A 4 -11.04 -2.06 10.71
C ILE A 4 -10.27 -3.31 11.09
N GLU A 5 -9.91 -3.46 12.36
CA GLU A 5 -9.22 -4.64 12.86
C GLU A 5 -10.00 -5.93 12.58
N THR A 6 -11.28 -5.98 12.95
CA THR A 6 -12.15 -7.15 12.76
C THR A 6 -12.25 -7.51 11.29
N LYS A 7 -12.48 -6.52 10.41
CA LYS A 7 -12.58 -6.77 8.97
C LYS A 7 -11.26 -7.19 8.34
N SER A 8 -10.14 -6.58 8.73
CA SER A 8 -8.82 -6.99 8.27
C SER A 8 -8.50 -8.43 8.68
N LYS A 9 -8.86 -8.85 9.90
CA LYS A 9 -8.68 -10.25 10.36
C LYS A 9 -9.61 -11.22 9.63
N GLU A 10 -10.86 -10.85 9.40
CA GLU A 10 -11.84 -11.64 8.64
C GLU A 10 -11.34 -11.88 7.20
N LEU A 11 -10.90 -10.83 6.51
CA LEU A 11 -10.37 -10.91 5.15
C LEU A 11 -9.10 -11.78 5.07
N GLN A 12 -8.17 -11.64 6.02
CA GLN A 12 -6.98 -12.50 6.09
C GLN A 12 -7.34 -13.98 6.28
N LYS A 13 -8.35 -14.28 7.11
CA LYS A 13 -8.78 -15.66 7.39
C LYS A 13 -9.49 -16.31 6.21
N HIS A 14 -10.36 -15.56 5.52
CA HIS A 14 -11.21 -16.11 4.46
C HIS A 14 -10.59 -16.03 3.06
N LEU A 15 -9.67 -15.11 2.84
CA LEU A 15 -8.97 -14.92 1.57
C LEU A 15 -7.46 -15.09 1.81
N THR A 16 -6.71 -14.00 1.83
CA THR A 16 -5.26 -13.95 2.11
C THR A 16 -4.88 -12.52 2.52
N ASN A 17 -3.62 -12.28 2.89
CA ASN A 17 -3.12 -10.91 3.11
C ASN A 17 -3.22 -10.01 1.86
N HIS A 18 -3.26 -10.61 0.66
CA HIS A 18 -3.43 -9.88 -0.61
C HIS A 18 -4.85 -9.34 -0.81
N SER A 19 -5.81 -9.73 0.03
CA SER A 19 -7.15 -9.13 0.01
C SER A 19 -7.18 -7.71 0.59
N ILE A 20 -6.08 -7.24 1.17
CA ILE A 20 -5.92 -5.90 1.74
C ILE A 20 -4.96 -5.11 0.85
N ALA A 21 -5.38 -3.90 0.47
CA ALA A 21 -4.63 -2.99 -0.38
C ALA A 21 -4.54 -1.59 0.22
N PHE A 22 -3.47 -0.87 -0.12
CA PHE A 22 -3.26 0.52 0.25
C PHE A 22 -3.14 1.39 -1.00
N TYR A 23 -3.88 2.49 -1.01
CA TYR A 23 -3.78 3.52 -2.03
C TYR A 23 -3.25 4.80 -1.38
N THR A 24 -2.00 5.10 -1.66
CA THR A 24 -1.20 6.17 -1.05
C THR A 24 -1.27 7.47 -1.87
N SER A 25 -0.70 8.54 -1.33
CA SER A 25 -0.63 9.84 -2.00
C SER A 25 0.80 10.35 -2.06
N GLY A 26 1.18 10.98 -3.18
CA GLY A 26 2.43 11.73 -3.32
C GLY A 26 2.47 13.04 -2.53
N GLN A 27 1.41 13.37 -1.80
CA GLN A 27 1.35 14.52 -0.89
C GLN A 27 1.85 14.18 0.52
N LEU A 28 2.11 12.90 0.82
CA LEU A 28 2.66 12.45 2.09
C LEU A 28 4.12 12.90 2.25
N PHE A 29 4.55 13.09 3.50
CA PHE A 29 5.97 13.18 3.81
C PHE A 29 6.66 11.84 3.49
N LEU A 30 7.98 11.90 3.28
CA LEU A 30 8.75 10.71 2.92
C LEU A 30 8.71 9.66 4.03
N GLU A 31 8.73 10.09 5.28
CA GLU A 31 8.65 9.27 6.48
C GLU A 31 7.29 8.59 6.61
N GLU A 32 6.20 9.28 6.26
CA GLU A 32 4.84 8.73 6.28
C GLU A 32 4.67 7.68 5.19
N TYR A 33 5.17 7.97 3.98
CA TYR A 33 5.19 7.00 2.90
C TYR A 33 5.99 5.76 3.28
N TYR A 34 7.16 5.94 3.90
CA TYR A 34 8.00 4.86 4.37
C TYR A 34 7.33 4.03 5.48
N ALA A 35 6.71 4.68 6.47
CA ALA A 35 5.99 4.01 7.55
C ALA A 35 4.82 3.17 7.00
N LEU A 36 4.05 3.71 6.04
CA LEU A 36 3.00 2.95 5.36
C LEU A 36 3.61 1.78 4.59
N ALA A 37 4.68 1.99 3.82
CA ALA A 37 5.35 0.93 3.08
C ALA A 37 5.81 -0.21 4.02
N LEU A 38 6.33 0.12 5.20
CA LEU A 38 6.69 -0.88 6.21
C LEU A 38 5.46 -1.63 6.71
N ALA A 39 4.37 -0.93 7.03
CA ALA A 39 3.13 -1.57 7.50
C ALA A 39 2.52 -2.54 6.47
N GLY A 40 2.47 -2.17 5.19
CA GLY A 40 1.89 -3.03 4.14
C GLY A 40 2.85 -4.11 3.64
N LYS A 41 4.06 -3.73 3.23
CA LYS A 41 5.01 -4.67 2.61
C LYS A 41 5.71 -5.56 3.64
N ALA A 42 6.17 -5.01 4.77
CA ALA A 42 6.88 -5.78 5.80
C ALA A 42 5.96 -6.28 6.93
N GLY A 43 4.90 -5.55 7.26
CA GLY A 43 3.94 -5.96 8.29
C GLY A 43 2.94 -6.98 7.76
N LEU A 44 2.10 -6.56 6.81
CA LEU A 44 1.04 -7.40 6.25
C LEU A 44 1.51 -8.32 5.11
N HIS A 45 2.72 -8.14 4.60
CA HIS A 45 3.24 -8.87 3.43
C HIS A 45 2.30 -8.79 2.20
N THR A 46 1.62 -7.66 2.01
CA THR A 46 0.82 -7.43 0.81
C THR A 46 1.64 -6.73 -0.27
N LEU A 47 1.50 -7.20 -1.50
CA LEU A 47 2.04 -6.53 -2.69
C LEU A 47 1.14 -5.42 -3.20
N HIS A 48 -0.09 -5.30 -2.68
CA HIS A 48 -1.07 -4.31 -3.13
C HIS A 48 -0.85 -2.97 -2.44
N MET A 49 0.20 -2.28 -2.86
CA MET A 49 0.46 -0.89 -2.53
C MET A 49 0.67 -0.11 -3.81
N ASP A 50 -0.13 0.92 -3.98
CA ASP A 50 -0.05 1.84 -5.11
C ASP A 50 -0.39 3.26 -4.63
N GLY A 51 -0.35 4.26 -5.51
CA GLY A 51 -0.75 5.62 -5.15
C GLY A 51 -1.08 6.48 -6.35
N ASN A 52 -1.58 7.69 -6.07
CA ASN A 52 -1.92 8.66 -7.12
C ASN A 52 -0.73 9.05 -8.02
N THR A 53 0.51 8.88 -7.53
CA THR A 53 1.74 9.07 -8.30
C THR A 53 1.83 8.17 -9.53
N ARG A 54 1.12 7.03 -9.52
CA ARG A 54 1.02 6.16 -10.68
C ARG A 54 0.33 6.83 -11.86
N LEU A 55 -0.64 7.71 -11.61
CA LEU A 55 -1.37 8.40 -12.66
C LEU A 55 -0.64 9.64 -13.19
N CYS A 56 0.32 10.20 -12.44
CA CYS A 56 1.00 11.43 -12.85
C CYS A 56 2.46 11.25 -13.26
N THR A 57 3.24 10.35 -12.64
CA THR A 57 4.71 10.31 -12.81
C THR A 57 5.26 8.91 -13.08
N ALA A 58 4.45 7.85 -13.01
CA ALA A 58 4.95 6.49 -13.26
C ALA A 58 5.60 6.31 -14.64
N THR A 59 5.05 6.92 -15.70
CA THR A 59 5.65 6.82 -17.05
C THR A 59 7.05 7.43 -17.07
N THR A 60 7.22 8.60 -16.46
CA THR A 60 8.53 9.26 -16.35
C THR A 60 9.53 8.39 -15.58
N ALA A 61 9.11 7.81 -14.46
CA ALA A 61 9.95 6.92 -13.67
C ALA A 61 10.33 5.63 -14.42
N ALA A 62 9.40 5.03 -15.16
CA ALA A 62 9.64 3.82 -15.93
C ALA A 62 10.63 4.03 -17.09
N VAL A 63 10.59 5.18 -17.75
CA VAL A 63 11.53 5.54 -18.82
C VAL A 63 12.91 5.89 -18.27
N SER A 64 12.99 6.52 -17.09
CA SER A 64 14.27 6.86 -16.45
C SER A 64 15.06 5.65 -15.93
N CYS A 65 14.41 4.52 -15.73
CA CYS A 65 15.01 3.28 -15.20
C CYS A 65 15.43 2.31 -16.32
N ARG A 66 15.46 2.77 -17.57
CA ARG A 66 15.83 2.01 -18.77
C ARG A 66 17.14 2.53 -19.34
#